data_AF-A0A433RNN1-F1
#
_entry.id   AF-A0A433RNN1-F1
#
_cell.length_a   1.000
_cell.length_b   1.000
_cell.length_c   1.000
_cell.angle_alpha   90.00
_cell.angle_beta   90.00
_cell.angle_gamma   90.00
#
_symmetry.space_group_name_H-M   'P 1'
#
loop_
_entity.id
_entity.type
_entity.pdbx_description
1 polymer ?
#
loop_
_entity_poly.entity_id
_entity_poly.type
_entity_poly.pdbx_seq_one_letter_code
_entity_poly.pdbx_strand_id
1 'polypeptide(L)'
;MNLKLIESFLFEYSEFRIKPTTTNNLVLEGDFERKLQFKDYASCKIAYSLSIQIPPDYPLKLPTIYENENRIANVPSNHINPDGSFCLGAPIRLKLVLKKSPEFKVFFESCVLPYLYAVTINQLTGEGFIFGELEHGDEGLISDFKNLFHLKSSKDVGQMLKILGSRKKAGNRMMCPCGCDERVTKCDYFSQVIKMRRLFSRIEWKEQFELIGGI
;
A
#
# COMPACT_ATOMS: atom_id res chain seq x y z
N MET A 1 10.39 8.41 14.98
CA MET A 1 10.33 7.01 14.51
C MET A 1 10.89 6.08 15.58
N ASN A 2 10.20 4.95 15.84
CA ASN A 2 10.70 3.92 16.75
C ASN A 2 11.67 2.99 16.00
N LEU A 3 12.96 3.05 16.32
CA LEU A 3 14.00 2.25 15.64
C LEU A 3 13.77 0.73 15.77
N LYS A 4 13.04 0.28 16.81
CA LYS A 4 12.67 -1.14 16.96
C LYS A 4 11.88 -1.69 15.78
N LEU A 5 11.18 -0.84 15.02
CA LEU A 5 10.41 -1.25 13.85
C LEU A 5 11.27 -1.64 12.64
N ILE A 6 12.56 -1.31 12.65
CA ILE A 6 13.49 -1.58 11.56
C ILE A 6 14.69 -2.44 11.97
N GLU A 7 14.85 -2.72 13.27
CA GLU A 7 15.97 -3.51 13.80
C GLU A 7 16.05 -4.89 13.15
N SER A 8 14.92 -5.60 13.06
CA SER A 8 14.86 -6.93 12.40
C SER A 8 15.23 -6.87 10.92
N PHE A 9 14.89 -5.77 10.24
CA PHE A 9 15.28 -5.54 8.84
C PHE A 9 16.79 -5.33 8.72
N LEU A 10 17.38 -4.43 9.51
CA LEU A 10 18.82 -4.15 9.44
C LEU A 10 19.70 -5.34 9.83
N PHE A 11 19.18 -6.22 10.69
CA PHE A 11 19.86 -7.47 11.05
C PHE A 11 19.86 -8.48 9.89
N GLU A 12 18.71 -8.71 9.26
CA GLU A 12 18.57 -9.68 8.15
C GLU A 12 19.19 -9.17 6.84
N TYR A 13 18.91 -7.90 6.52
CA TYR A 13 19.33 -7.25 5.29
C TYR A 13 20.53 -6.34 5.58
N SER A 14 21.61 -6.98 6.02
CA SER A 14 22.86 -6.33 6.42
C SER A 14 23.60 -5.64 5.27
N GLU A 15 23.11 -5.68 4.03
CA GLU A 15 23.57 -4.83 2.93
C GLU A 15 23.05 -3.38 3.04
N PHE A 16 21.93 -3.15 3.74
CA PHE A 16 21.39 -1.81 3.93
C PHE A 16 22.08 -1.07 5.08
N ARG A 17 22.30 0.22 4.87
CA ARG A 17 22.95 1.12 5.82
C ARG A 17 22.13 2.38 5.99
N ILE A 18 22.06 2.87 7.23
CA ILE A 18 21.49 4.18 7.52
C ILE A 18 22.41 5.25 6.93
N LYS A 19 21.82 6.20 6.19
CA LYS A 19 22.53 7.33 5.61
C LYS A 19 22.16 8.63 6.32
N PRO A 20 23.12 9.53 6.54
CA PRO A 20 22.82 10.89 6.97
C PRO A 20 21.91 11.58 5.95
N THR A 21 20.90 12.30 6.43
CA THR A 21 20.00 13.08 5.58
C THR A 21 19.65 14.40 6.26
N THR A 22 19.32 15.40 5.46
CA THR A 22 18.80 16.69 5.92
C THR A 22 17.29 16.66 6.12
N THR A 23 16.62 15.59 5.70
CA THR A 23 15.18 15.39 5.87
C THR A 23 14.88 14.74 7.21
N ASN A 24 13.63 14.81 7.67
CA ASN A 24 13.19 14.11 8.88
C ASN A 24 12.96 12.59 8.66
N ASN A 25 13.14 12.10 7.43
CA ASN A 25 13.02 10.68 7.13
C ASN A 25 14.28 9.94 7.58
N LEU A 26 14.14 8.69 7.98
CA LEU A 26 15.29 7.80 8.01
C LEU A 26 15.54 7.29 6.60
N VAL A 27 16.77 7.41 6.12
CA VAL A 27 17.16 6.90 4.79
C VAL A 27 18.04 5.66 4.97
N LEU A 28 17.64 4.56 4.33
CA LEU A 28 18.43 3.34 4.20
C LEU A 28 18.83 3.16 2.74
N GLU A 29 20.10 2.88 2.49
CA GLU A 29 20.60 2.55 1.15
C GLU A 29 21.38 1.25 1.18
N GLY A 30 21.26 0.46 0.11
CA GLY A 30 21.99 -0.78 -0.04
C GLY A 30 21.86 -1.39 -1.43
N ASP A 31 22.87 -2.15 -1.81
CA ASP A 31 22.87 -2.93 -3.04
C ASP A 31 22.30 -4.32 -2.71
N PHE A 32 21.07 -4.55 -3.16
CA PHE A 32 20.31 -5.74 -2.87
C PHE A 32 20.47 -6.77 -3.99
N GLU A 33 21.18 -7.85 -3.69
CA GLU A 33 21.35 -8.99 -4.59
C GLU A 33 20.84 -10.28 -3.94
N ARG A 34 19.81 -10.90 -4.51
CA ARG A 34 19.23 -12.16 -4.03
C ARG A 34 18.64 -12.96 -5.18
N LYS A 35 18.62 -14.29 -5.01
CA LYS A 35 17.80 -15.19 -5.83
C LYS A 35 16.44 -15.32 -5.17
N LEU A 36 15.38 -14.89 -5.84
CA LEU A 36 14.00 -15.00 -5.36
C LEU A 36 13.26 -16.09 -6.12
N GLN A 37 12.30 -16.73 -5.43
CA GLN A 37 11.37 -17.69 -6.01
C GLN A 37 10.02 -17.53 -5.32
N PHE A 38 8.95 -17.42 -6.11
CA PHE A 38 7.58 -17.47 -5.62
C PHE A 38 6.95 -18.79 -6.05
N LYS A 39 6.01 -19.30 -5.25
CA LYS A 39 5.54 -20.70 -5.24
C LYS A 39 5.26 -21.31 -6.63
N ASP A 40 4.78 -20.51 -7.57
CA ASP A 40 4.36 -20.94 -8.91
C ASP A 40 5.24 -20.39 -10.05
N TYR A 41 6.36 -19.74 -9.74
CA TYR A 41 7.22 -19.06 -10.71
C TYR A 41 8.69 -19.47 -10.63
N ALA A 42 9.38 -19.38 -11.77
CA ALA A 42 10.79 -19.76 -11.87
C ALA A 42 11.68 -18.86 -11.01
N SER A 43 12.72 -19.45 -10.40
CA SER A 43 13.64 -18.64 -9.60
C SER A 43 14.35 -17.60 -10.47
N CYS A 44 14.43 -16.35 -10.01
CA CYS A 44 15.07 -15.25 -10.71
C CYS A 44 16.14 -14.61 -9.83
N LYS A 45 17.26 -14.22 -10.43
CA LYS A 45 18.29 -13.43 -9.76
C LYS A 45 17.91 -11.95 -9.87
N ILE A 46 17.87 -11.28 -8.73
CA ILE A 46 17.56 -9.86 -8.60
C ILE A 46 18.81 -9.14 -8.12
N ALA A 47 19.10 -7.98 -8.71
CA ALA A 47 20.20 -7.11 -8.31
C ALA A 47 19.80 -5.65 -8.55
N TYR A 48 19.54 -4.90 -7.48
CA TYR A 48 19.15 -3.49 -7.53
C TYR A 48 19.82 -2.68 -6.42
N SER A 49 20.23 -1.45 -6.73
CA SER A 49 20.61 -0.48 -5.69
C SER A 49 19.37 0.26 -5.24
N LEU A 50 19.01 0.15 -3.96
CA LEU A 50 17.75 0.66 -3.44
C LEU A 50 17.98 1.79 -2.42
N SER A 51 17.15 2.82 -2.51
CA SER A 51 17.02 3.85 -1.47
C SER A 51 15.62 3.76 -0.84
N ILE A 52 15.58 3.59 0.48
CA ILE A 52 14.36 3.42 1.26
C ILE A 52 14.26 4.62 2.20
N GLN A 53 13.19 5.40 2.06
CA GLN A 53 12.89 6.52 2.96
C GLN A 53 11.74 6.12 3.89
N ILE A 54 12.04 6.06 5.18
CA ILE A 54 11.07 5.71 6.23
C ILE A 54 10.66 6.99 6.95
N PRO A 55 9.38 7.39 6.88
CA PRO A 55 8.93 8.64 7.47
C PRO A 55 8.92 8.58 9.01
N PRO A 56 9.03 9.73 9.70
CA PRO A 56 9.16 9.78 11.16
C PRO A 56 7.95 9.22 11.91
N ASP A 57 6.78 9.23 11.26
CA ASP A 57 5.47 8.74 11.72
C ASP A 57 5.15 7.32 11.20
N TYR A 58 6.11 6.60 10.61
CA TYR A 58 5.96 5.17 10.33
C TYR A 58 5.58 4.39 11.62
N PRO A 59 4.61 3.45 11.57
CA PRO A 59 3.95 2.86 10.40
C PRO A 59 2.64 3.56 9.97
N LEU A 60 2.32 4.75 10.48
CA LEU A 60 1.11 5.48 10.08
C LEU A 60 1.21 5.96 8.63
N LYS A 61 2.38 6.48 8.24
CA LYS A 61 2.73 6.74 6.83
C LYS A 61 3.56 5.62 6.25
N LEU A 62 3.35 5.38 4.96
CA LEU A 62 4.06 4.36 4.20
C LEU A 62 5.50 4.81 3.90
N PRO A 63 6.47 3.89 3.90
CA PRO A 63 7.80 4.17 3.41
C PRO A 63 7.78 4.30 1.88
N THR A 64 8.70 5.07 1.32
CA THR A 64 8.89 5.22 -0.14
C THR A 64 10.21 4.60 -0.55
N ILE A 65 10.22 3.84 -1.64
CA ILE A 65 11.36 3.08 -2.12
C ILE A 65 11.67 3.49 -3.55
N TYR A 66 12.96 3.66 -3.85
CA TYR A 66 13.50 4.07 -5.13
C TYR A 66 14.59 3.10 -5.58
N GLU A 67 14.80 3.03 -6.88
CA GLU A 67 15.96 2.38 -7.48
C GLU A 67 16.96 3.45 -7.92
N ASN A 68 18.24 3.29 -7.57
CA ASN A 68 19.24 4.35 -7.71
C ASN A 68 20.02 4.32 -9.04
N GLU A 69 20.05 3.18 -9.75
CA GLU A 69 20.89 3.00 -10.94
C GLU A 69 20.11 3.07 -12.27
N ASN A 70 18.82 3.39 -12.24
CA ASN A 70 17.89 3.36 -13.38
C ASN A 70 17.84 2.00 -14.11
N ARG A 71 18.06 0.89 -13.39
CA ARG A 71 17.86 -0.46 -13.92
C ARG A 71 16.40 -0.75 -14.23
N ILE A 72 15.49 -0.09 -13.51
CA ILE A 72 14.06 -0.08 -13.82
C ILE A 72 13.75 1.26 -14.49
N ALA A 73 13.33 1.23 -15.74
CA ALA A 73 12.97 2.46 -16.45
C ALA A 73 11.83 3.17 -15.71
N ASN A 74 11.99 4.48 -15.49
CA ASN A 74 11.01 5.33 -14.80
C ASN A 74 9.81 5.63 -15.73
N VAL A 75 8.96 4.63 -15.90
CA VAL A 75 7.73 4.69 -16.70
C VAL A 75 6.57 4.07 -15.92
N PRO A 76 5.32 4.56 -16.10
CA PRO A 76 4.16 4.03 -15.38
C PRO A 76 3.92 2.52 -15.57
N SER A 77 4.27 1.96 -16.74
CA SER A 77 4.14 0.52 -17.03
C SER A 77 5.06 -0.37 -16.18
N ASN A 78 6.11 0.21 -15.59
CA ASN A 78 6.96 -0.48 -14.62
C ASN A 78 6.49 -0.25 -13.17
N HIS A 79 5.29 0.31 -12.98
CA HIS A 79 4.78 0.72 -11.67
C HIS A 79 5.74 1.68 -10.95
N ILE A 80 6.27 2.67 -11.68
CA ILE A 80 7.01 3.79 -11.09
C ILE A 80 6.09 5.02 -11.04
N ASN A 81 5.99 5.63 -9.87
CA ASN A 81 5.23 6.86 -9.65
C ASN A 81 5.93 8.07 -10.29
N PRO A 82 5.22 9.20 -10.51
CA PRO A 82 5.84 10.41 -11.10
C PRO A 82 7.05 10.96 -10.34
N ASP A 83 7.15 10.69 -9.04
CA ASP A 83 8.28 11.07 -8.19
C ASP A 83 9.46 10.08 -8.25
N GLY A 84 9.36 9.02 -9.05
CA GLY A 84 10.36 7.96 -9.18
C GLY A 84 10.26 6.84 -8.14
N SER A 85 9.33 6.94 -7.19
CA SER A 85 9.12 5.89 -6.19
C SER A 85 8.37 4.68 -6.76
N PHE A 86 8.54 3.52 -6.15
CA PHE A 86 7.79 2.32 -6.53
C PHE A 86 6.31 2.44 -6.16
N CYS A 87 5.44 2.11 -7.12
CA CYS A 87 4.02 1.90 -6.91
C CYS A 87 3.76 0.46 -6.47
N LEU A 88 3.83 0.21 -5.15
CA LEU A 88 3.70 -1.13 -4.57
C LEU A 88 2.25 -1.62 -4.44
N GLY A 89 1.29 -0.89 -4.99
CA GLY A 89 -0.15 -1.16 -4.93
C GLY A 89 -0.94 -0.12 -4.16
N ALA A 90 -2.25 -0.36 -3.99
CA ALA A 90 -3.15 0.59 -3.38
C ALA A 90 -2.76 0.93 -1.92
N PRO A 91 -2.74 2.22 -1.51
CA PRO A 91 -2.33 2.62 -0.16
C PRO A 91 -3.08 1.89 0.96
N ILE A 92 -4.38 1.60 0.78
CA ILE A 92 -5.17 0.86 1.76
C ILE A 92 -4.65 -0.58 1.96
N ARG A 93 -4.23 -1.26 0.89
CA ARG A 93 -3.69 -2.63 0.94
C ARG A 93 -2.37 -2.65 1.68
N LEU A 94 -1.49 -1.70 1.38
CA LEU A 94 -0.21 -1.51 2.06
C LEU A 94 -0.40 -1.21 3.55
N LYS A 95 -1.34 -0.32 3.90
CA LYS A 95 -1.68 -0.05 5.31
C LYS A 95 -2.27 -1.29 6.01
N LEU A 96 -3.04 -2.14 5.34
CA LEU A 96 -3.53 -3.40 5.92
C LEU A 96 -2.40 -4.38 6.23
N VAL A 97 -1.34 -4.42 5.43
CA VAL A 97 -0.12 -5.20 5.74
C VAL A 97 0.51 -4.67 7.04
N LEU A 98 0.68 -3.35 7.15
CA LEU A 98 1.25 -2.71 8.34
C LEU A 98 0.39 -2.86 9.61
N LYS A 99 -0.94 -3.04 9.48
CA LYS A 99 -1.81 -3.35 10.63
C LYS A 99 -1.64 -4.78 11.13
N LYS A 100 -1.22 -5.71 10.27
CA LYS A 100 -0.91 -7.10 10.69
C LYS A 100 0.44 -7.16 11.40
N SER A 101 1.43 -6.45 10.87
CA SER A 101 2.71 -6.24 11.54
C SER A 101 3.29 -4.88 11.14
N PRO A 102 3.65 -4.02 12.11
CA PRO A 102 4.27 -2.73 11.81
C PRO A 102 5.76 -2.84 11.46
N GLU A 103 6.37 -4.03 11.54
CA GLU A 103 7.78 -4.22 11.24
C GLU A 103 8.09 -3.97 9.77
N PHE A 104 9.12 -3.16 9.51
CA PHE A 104 9.52 -2.83 8.15
C PHE A 104 10.00 -4.06 7.37
N LYS A 105 10.62 -5.05 8.05
CA LYS A 105 10.98 -6.34 7.44
C LYS A 105 9.78 -7.00 6.78
N VAL A 106 8.65 -7.08 7.50
CA VAL A 106 7.41 -7.69 6.98
C VAL A 106 6.87 -6.91 5.78
N PHE A 107 6.91 -5.58 5.82
CA PHE A 107 6.51 -4.75 4.68
C PHE A 107 7.41 -4.98 3.46
N PHE A 108 8.72 -5.00 3.66
CA PHE A 108 9.70 -5.24 2.60
C PHE A 108 9.48 -6.60 1.93
N GLU A 109 9.30 -7.65 2.73
CA GLU A 109 9.09 -9.02 2.23
C GLU A 109 7.72 -9.22 1.58
N SER A 110 6.68 -8.54 2.07
CA SER A 110 5.30 -8.71 1.57
C SER A 110 4.95 -7.79 0.40
N CYS A 111 5.68 -6.68 0.23
CA CYS A 111 5.35 -5.64 -0.75
C CYS A 111 6.51 -5.34 -1.71
N VAL A 112 7.73 -5.16 -1.20
CA VAL A 112 8.88 -4.76 -2.02
C VAL A 112 9.46 -5.95 -2.79
N LEU A 113 9.72 -7.08 -2.12
CA LEU A 113 10.27 -8.27 -2.79
C LEU A 113 9.39 -8.81 -3.92
N PRO A 114 8.05 -8.94 -3.76
CA PRO A 114 7.19 -9.37 -4.86
C PRO A 114 7.22 -8.38 -6.03
N TYR A 115 7.26 -7.08 -5.76
CA TYR A 115 7.38 -6.06 -6.81
C TYR A 115 8.70 -6.20 -7.58
N LEU A 116 9.85 -6.26 -6.89
CA LEU A 116 11.16 -6.42 -7.53
C LEU A 116 11.22 -7.69 -8.37
N TYR A 117 10.62 -8.77 -7.88
CA TYR A 117 10.53 -10.01 -8.63
C TYR A 117 9.69 -9.85 -9.89
N ALA A 118 8.49 -9.29 -9.78
CA ALA A 118 7.57 -9.14 -10.90
C ALA A 118 8.12 -8.20 -11.99
N VAL A 119 8.71 -7.06 -11.61
CA VAL A 119 9.31 -6.14 -12.59
C VAL A 119 10.52 -6.78 -13.29
N THR A 120 11.33 -7.56 -12.57
CA THR A 120 12.47 -8.27 -13.18
C THR A 120 11.99 -9.34 -14.17
N ILE A 121 10.97 -10.12 -13.81
CA ILE A 121 10.39 -11.11 -14.73
C ILE A 121 9.83 -10.41 -15.97
N ASN A 122 9.07 -9.33 -15.79
CA ASN A 122 8.51 -8.56 -16.91
C ASN A 122 9.62 -8.00 -17.82
N GLN A 123 10.72 -7.48 -17.26
CA GLN A 123 11.86 -7.03 -18.07
C GLN A 123 12.55 -8.17 -18.84
N LEU A 124 12.54 -9.39 -18.29
CA LEU A 124 13.16 -10.56 -18.93
C LEU A 124 12.26 -11.20 -20.00
N THR A 125 10.95 -11.25 -19.79
CA THR A 125 10.01 -11.98 -20.66
C THR A 125 9.17 -11.06 -21.55
N GLY A 126 8.88 -9.85 -21.11
CA GLY A 126 7.94 -8.93 -21.76
C GLY A 126 6.46 -9.35 -21.65
N GLU A 127 6.14 -10.33 -20.79
CA GLU A 127 4.78 -10.91 -20.69
C GLU A 127 3.85 -10.15 -19.73
N GLY A 128 4.29 -9.02 -19.16
CA GLY A 128 3.55 -8.26 -18.16
C GLY A 128 3.82 -8.70 -16.72
N PHE A 129 3.18 -8.02 -15.75
CA PHE A 129 3.35 -8.33 -14.32
C PHE A 129 2.62 -9.62 -13.92
N ILE A 130 3.40 -10.61 -13.49
CA ILE A 130 2.93 -11.97 -13.13
C ILE A 130 1.97 -12.06 -11.93
N PHE A 131 1.95 -11.07 -11.03
CA PHE A 131 1.00 -11.07 -9.91
C PHE A 131 -0.35 -10.40 -10.26
N GLY A 132 -0.56 -10.12 -11.54
CA GLY A 132 -1.68 -9.35 -12.06
C GLY A 132 -1.40 -7.86 -11.97
N GLU A 133 -1.83 -7.12 -13.00
CA GLU A 133 -1.93 -5.66 -12.92
C GLU A 133 -3.26 -5.33 -12.25
N LEU A 134 -3.22 -4.67 -11.09
CA LEU A 134 -4.41 -3.96 -10.63
C LEU A 134 -4.67 -2.86 -11.66
N GLU A 135 -5.92 -2.70 -12.10
CA GLU A 135 -6.32 -1.57 -12.97
C GLU A 135 -5.69 -0.27 -12.42
N HIS A 136 -4.92 0.44 -13.23
CA HIS A 136 -4.18 1.59 -12.73
C HIS A 136 -5.11 2.77 -12.41
N GLY A 137 -4.67 3.64 -11.50
CA GLY A 137 -5.35 4.90 -11.18
C GLY A 137 -6.59 4.74 -10.30
N ASP A 138 -7.50 5.71 -10.38
CA ASP A 138 -8.68 5.80 -9.52
C ASP A 138 -9.61 4.59 -9.68
N GLU A 139 -9.66 3.97 -10.86
CA GLU A 139 -10.53 2.83 -11.16
C GLU A 139 -10.12 1.58 -10.36
N GLY A 140 -8.83 1.23 -10.30
CA GLY A 140 -8.36 0.11 -9.48
C GLY A 140 -8.43 0.38 -7.99
N LEU A 141 -8.20 1.63 -7.56
CA LEU A 141 -8.42 2.01 -6.15
C LEU A 141 -9.89 1.80 -5.76
N ILE A 142 -10.83 2.23 -6.59
CA ILE A 142 -12.26 2.01 -6.39
C ILE A 142 -12.58 0.51 -6.41
N SER A 143 -12.00 -0.27 -7.33
CA SER A 143 -12.16 -1.73 -7.39
C SER A 143 -11.70 -2.41 -6.09
N ASP A 144 -10.57 -1.97 -5.54
CA ASP A 144 -10.06 -2.45 -4.26
C ASP A 144 -11.01 -2.13 -3.11
N PHE A 145 -11.57 -0.92 -3.06
CA PHE A 145 -12.56 -0.56 -2.05
C PHE A 145 -13.89 -1.31 -2.23
N LYS A 146 -14.37 -1.52 -3.47
CA LYS A 146 -15.55 -2.34 -3.76
C LYS A 146 -15.39 -3.74 -3.17
N ASN A 147 -14.24 -4.36 -3.41
CA ASN A 147 -13.91 -5.69 -2.88
C ASN A 147 -13.79 -5.68 -1.35
N LEU A 148 -13.10 -4.69 -0.77
CA LEU A 148 -12.91 -4.57 0.68
C LEU A 148 -14.22 -4.33 1.44
N PHE A 149 -15.11 -3.52 0.87
CA PHE A 149 -16.38 -3.14 1.48
C PHE A 149 -17.53 -4.06 1.09
N HIS A 150 -17.35 -4.94 0.11
CA HIS A 150 -18.41 -5.75 -0.50
C HIS A 150 -19.52 -4.87 -1.12
N LEU A 151 -19.11 -3.82 -1.83
CA LEU A 151 -19.98 -2.85 -2.50
C LEU A 151 -19.84 -2.97 -4.01
N LYS A 152 -20.89 -2.61 -4.75
CA LYS A 152 -20.95 -2.80 -6.21
C LYS A 152 -20.63 -1.53 -6.99
N SER A 153 -21.01 -0.37 -6.48
CA SER A 153 -20.85 0.92 -7.17
C SER A 153 -19.78 1.81 -6.54
N SER A 154 -19.18 2.69 -7.34
CA SER A 154 -18.24 3.72 -6.87
C SER A 154 -18.92 4.71 -5.90
N LYS A 155 -20.18 5.07 -6.17
CA LYS A 155 -21.00 5.91 -5.30
C LYS A 155 -21.16 5.32 -3.89
N ASP A 156 -21.37 4.00 -3.80
CA ASP A 156 -21.50 3.31 -2.52
C ASP A 156 -20.17 3.29 -1.76
N VAL A 157 -19.05 3.09 -2.48
CA VAL A 157 -17.70 3.20 -1.92
C VAL A 157 -17.45 4.59 -1.35
N GLY A 158 -17.77 5.63 -2.11
CA GLY A 158 -17.68 7.03 -1.68
C GLY A 158 -18.49 7.29 -0.41
N GLN A 159 -19.74 6.82 -0.39
CA GLN A 159 -20.62 6.92 0.78
C GLN A 159 -20.04 6.17 2.00
N MET A 160 -19.47 4.97 1.82
CA MET A 160 -18.80 4.22 2.88
C MET A 160 -17.60 4.98 3.44
N LEU A 161 -16.73 5.49 2.58
CA LEU A 161 -15.56 6.27 2.98
C LEU A 161 -15.97 7.55 3.71
N LYS A 162 -17.03 8.24 3.27
CA LYS A 162 -17.60 9.40 3.95
C LYS A 162 -18.10 9.06 5.35
N ILE A 163 -18.77 7.91 5.53
CA ILE A 163 -19.23 7.42 6.85
C ILE A 163 -18.05 7.12 7.79
N LEU A 164 -16.97 6.54 7.24
CA LEU A 164 -15.77 6.16 7.99
C LEU A 164 -14.90 7.38 8.35
N GLY A 165 -14.77 8.35 7.44
CA GLY A 165 -14.05 9.61 7.63
C GLY A 165 -14.82 10.67 8.45
N SER A 166 -16.09 10.42 8.75
CA SER A 166 -16.93 11.30 9.58
C SER A 166 -16.79 11.02 11.07
N ARG A 167 -17.11 12.02 11.91
CA ARG A 167 -17.29 11.77 13.36
C ARG A 167 -18.37 10.71 13.55
N LYS A 168 -18.20 9.78 14.48
CA LYS A 168 -19.10 8.62 14.69
C LYS A 168 -20.59 9.00 14.70
N LYS A 169 -20.97 10.02 15.47
CA LYS A 169 -22.37 10.49 15.56
C LYS A 169 -22.92 11.00 14.22
N ALA A 170 -22.09 11.67 13.42
CA ALA A 170 -22.48 12.17 12.10
C ALA A 170 -22.58 11.02 11.09
N GLY A 171 -21.54 10.18 10.98
CA GLY A 171 -21.53 9.04 10.06
C GLY A 171 -22.66 8.04 10.33
N ASN A 172 -23.01 7.81 11.60
CA ASN A 172 -24.12 6.92 11.98
C ASN A 172 -25.51 7.41 11.54
N ARG A 173 -25.66 8.70 11.21
CA ARG A 173 -26.94 9.27 10.75
C ARG A 173 -27.07 9.26 9.22
N MET A 174 -26.01 8.89 8.51
CA MET A 174 -25.98 8.87 7.05
C MET A 174 -26.70 7.63 6.49
N MET A 175 -27.08 7.71 5.22
CA MET A 175 -27.66 6.59 4.47
C MET A 175 -26.69 5.42 4.36
N CYS A 176 -27.23 4.20 4.43
CA CYS A 176 -26.45 2.99 4.30
C CYS A 176 -25.87 2.85 2.88
N PRO A 177 -24.56 2.55 2.71
CA PRO A 177 -23.97 2.40 1.38
C PRO A 177 -24.35 1.07 0.70
N CYS A 178 -25.08 0.16 1.35
CA CYS A 178 -25.46 -1.11 0.73
C CYS A 178 -26.67 -1.01 -0.22
N GLY A 179 -27.30 0.17 -0.33
CA GLY A 179 -28.47 0.39 -1.19
C GLY A 179 -29.82 0.00 -0.59
N CYS A 180 -29.91 -0.20 0.74
CA CYS A 180 -31.19 -0.56 1.40
C CYS A 180 -32.11 0.63 1.72
N ASP A 181 -31.76 1.85 1.29
CA ASP A 181 -32.50 3.09 1.54
C ASP A 181 -32.83 3.41 3.02
N GLU A 182 -32.11 2.80 3.96
CA GLU A 182 -32.20 3.10 5.39
C GLU A 182 -30.96 3.82 5.92
N ARG A 183 -31.07 4.38 7.13
CA ARG A 183 -29.88 4.86 7.86
C ARG A 183 -28.92 3.70 8.12
N VAL A 184 -27.61 3.97 8.06
CA VAL A 184 -26.59 2.92 8.20
C VAL A 184 -26.73 2.12 9.48
N THR A 185 -27.12 2.72 10.61
CA THR A 185 -27.29 2.02 11.90
C THR A 185 -28.52 1.12 11.99
N LYS A 186 -29.42 1.17 11.00
CA LYS A 186 -30.63 0.33 10.96
C LYS A 186 -30.49 -0.88 10.02
N CYS A 187 -29.36 -0.99 9.32
CA CYS A 187 -29.08 -2.06 8.39
C CYS A 187 -28.03 -3.01 8.97
N ASP A 188 -28.11 -4.30 8.66
CA ASP A 188 -27.13 -5.31 9.07
C ASP A 188 -25.71 -5.01 8.56
N TYR A 189 -25.61 -4.27 7.45
CA TYR A 189 -24.35 -3.76 6.92
C TYR A 189 -23.61 -2.84 7.91
N PHE A 190 -24.27 -2.32 8.96
CA PHE A 190 -23.61 -1.56 10.02
C PHE A 190 -22.45 -2.33 10.67
N SER A 191 -22.56 -3.65 10.76
CA SER A 191 -21.49 -4.52 11.26
C SER A 191 -20.19 -4.36 10.46
N GLN A 192 -20.28 -4.23 9.13
CA GLN A 192 -19.14 -3.96 8.25
C GLN A 192 -18.54 -2.59 8.52
N VAL A 193 -19.36 -1.55 8.77
CA VAL A 193 -18.88 -0.22 9.16
C VAL A 193 -18.09 -0.27 10.48
N ILE A 194 -18.59 -0.99 11.47
CA ILE A 194 -17.91 -1.17 12.76
C ILE A 194 -16.58 -1.90 12.56
N LYS A 195 -16.55 -2.95 11.74
CA LYS A 195 -15.34 -3.70 11.39
C LYS A 195 -14.29 -2.77 10.78
N MET A 196 -14.67 -1.99 9.77
CA MET A 196 -13.75 -1.05 9.10
C MET A 196 -13.23 0.05 10.03
N ARG A 197 -14.06 0.57 10.95
CA ARG A 197 -13.63 1.55 11.96
C ARG A 197 -12.57 1.04 12.94
N ARG A 198 -12.41 -0.28 13.08
CA ARG A 198 -11.36 -0.88 13.91
C ARG A 198 -10.01 -0.95 13.20
N LEU A 199 -10.00 -0.89 11.87
CA LEU A 199 -8.79 -1.02 11.06
C LEU A 199 -8.01 0.29 11.01
N PHE A 200 -8.71 1.39 10.72
CA PHE A 200 -8.11 2.71 10.56
C PHE A 200 -8.85 3.78 11.34
N SER A 201 -8.11 4.79 11.76
CA SER A 201 -8.66 5.99 12.35
C SER A 201 -9.50 6.76 11.32
N ARG A 202 -10.33 7.66 11.83
CA ARG A 202 -11.13 8.56 11.01
C ARG A 202 -10.28 9.39 10.03
N ILE A 203 -9.09 9.81 10.46
CA ILE A 203 -8.19 10.63 9.64
C ILE A 203 -7.64 9.79 8.48
N GLU A 204 -7.14 8.59 8.77
CA GLU A 204 -6.68 7.65 7.74
C GLU A 204 -7.78 7.33 6.72
N TRP A 205 -9.03 7.15 7.15
CA TRP A 205 -10.17 6.95 6.23
C TRP A 205 -10.50 8.19 5.39
N LYS A 206 -10.30 9.40 5.94
CA LYS A 206 -10.48 10.65 5.19
C LYS A 206 -9.41 10.81 4.11
N GLU A 207 -8.16 10.45 4.41
CA GLU A 207 -7.08 10.41 3.41
C GLU A 207 -7.44 9.46 2.26
N GLN A 208 -8.01 8.29 2.56
CA GLN A 208 -8.46 7.37 1.51
C GLN A 208 -9.58 7.93 0.63
N PHE A 209 -10.48 8.72 1.22
CA PHE A 209 -11.56 9.39 0.47
C PHE A 209 -11.02 10.47 -0.48
N GLU A 210 -9.99 11.19 -0.06
CA GLU A 210 -9.33 12.22 -0.85
C GLU A 210 -8.56 11.61 -2.05
N LEU A 211 -7.99 10.41 -1.88
CA LEU A 211 -7.27 9.69 -2.95
C LEU A 211 -8.16 9.29 -4.14
N ILE A 212 -9.46 9.07 -3.93
CA ILE A 212 -10.39 8.67 -5.01
C ILE A 212 -11.19 9.87 -5.56
N GLY A 213 -10.70 11.11 -5.36
CA GLY A 213 -11.35 12.31 -5.88
C GLY A 213 -12.66 12.71 -5.19
N GLY A 214 -13.00 12.10 -4.04
CA GLY A 214 -14.17 12.48 -3.24
C GLY A 214 -15.54 12.17 -3.85
N ILE A 215 -15.61 11.15 -4.72
CA ILE A 215 -16.82 10.65 -5.41
C ILE A 215 -17.91 10.21 -4.42
#